data_AF-A0A960Y4T5-F1
#
_entry.id   AF-A0A960Y4T5-F1
#
_cell.length_a   1.000
_cell.length_b   1.000
_cell.length_c   1.000
_cell.angle_alpha   90.00
_cell.angle_beta   90.00
_cell.angle_gamma   90.00
#
_symmetry.space_group_name_H-M   'P 1'
#
loop_
_entity.id
_entity.type
_entity.pdbx_description
1 polymer ?
#
loop_
_entity_poly.entity_id
_entity_poly.type
_entity_poly.pdbx_seq_one_letter_code
_entity_poly.pdbx_strand_id
1 'polypeptide(L)' 'MLYHKECKEKEIFVGNVRAEDELVYLQGKVNFRKGVQAIDIHGSKIDNNYMSPLFVAKEDSSKYDTIMVARSKE' A
#
# COMPACT_ATOMS: atom_id res chain seq x y z
N MET A 1 -6.30 -14.08 -4.12
CA MET A 1 -5.68 -12.81 -3.67
C MET A 1 -4.19 -13.03 -3.53
N LEU A 2 -3.36 -12.21 -4.19
CA LEU A 2 -1.91 -12.24 -4.01
C LEU A 2 -1.60 -11.89 -2.55
N TYR A 3 -1.23 -12.88 -1.75
CA TYR A 3 -0.85 -12.69 -0.37
C TYR A 3 0.60 -12.21 -0.34
N HIS A 4 0.83 -10.93 -0.03
CA HIS A 4 2.18 -10.44 0.17
C HIS A 4 2.75 -11.03 1.48
N LYS A 5 3.99 -11.52 1.47
CA LYS A 5 4.59 -12.22 2.63
C LYS A 5 4.60 -11.38 3.91
N GLU A 6 4.73 -10.07 3.77
CA GLU A 6 4.73 -9.11 4.88
C GLU A 6 3.33 -8.66 5.34
N CYS A 7 2.25 -9.15 4.72
CA CYS A 7 0.88 -8.77 5.06
C CYS A 7 0.46 -9.44 6.38
N LYS A 8 0.04 -8.65 7.38
CA LYS A 8 -0.47 -9.17 8.65
C LYS A 8 -1.95 -9.58 8.55
N GLU A 9 -2.43 -10.36 9.52
CA GLU A 9 -3.80 -10.89 9.55
C GLU A 9 -4.89 -9.81 9.39
N LYS A 10 -4.69 -8.62 9.94
CA LYS A 10 -5.65 -7.50 9.89
C LYS A 10 -5.35 -6.48 8.80
N GLU A 11 -4.41 -6.77 7.92
CA GLU A 11 -4.01 -5.89 6.83
C GLU A 11 -4.44 -6.47 5.47
N ILE A 12 -4.46 -5.60 4.47
CA ILE A 12 -4.53 -5.95 3.06
C ILE A 12 -3.38 -5.27 2.32
N PHE A 13 -2.82 -5.96 1.33
CA PHE A 13 -1.86 -5.38 0.40
C PHE A 13 -2.63 -4.64 -0.71
N VAL A 14 -2.33 -3.35 -0.89
CA VAL A 14 -3.05 -2.48 -1.84
C VAL A 14 -2.18 -2.04 -3.03
N GLY A 15 -0.90 -2.45 -3.05
CA GLY A 15 0.02 -2.17 -4.14
C GLY A 15 1.39 -1.68 -3.66
N ASN A 16 2.29 -1.44 -4.60
CA ASN A 16 3.58 -0.81 -4.32
C ASN A 16 3.46 0.71 -4.49
N VAL A 17 4.08 1.46 -3.59
CA VAL A 17 4.18 2.93 -3.64
C VAL A 17 5.63 3.35 -3.66
N ARG A 18 5.92 4.60 -4.04
CA ARG A 18 7.29 5.11 -3.95
C ARG A 18 7.76 5.14 -2.49
N ALA A 19 9.01 4.78 -2.26
CA ALA A 19 9.57 4.75 -0.91
C ALA A 19 9.55 6.14 -0.25
N GLU A 20 9.79 7.19 -1.04
CA GLU A 20 9.77 8.60 -0.62
C GLU A 20 8.36 9.20 -0.44
N ASP A 21 7.29 8.57 -0.95
CA ASP A 21 5.94 9.16 -0.91
C ASP A 21 5.40 9.18 0.54
N GLU A 22 5.20 10.35 1.12
CA GLU A 22 4.73 10.49 2.51
C GLU A 22 3.26 10.09 2.72
N LEU A 23 2.52 9.83 1.63
CA LEU A 23 1.12 9.40 1.65
C LEU A 23 0.23 10.33 2.48
N VAL A 24 0.49 11.64 2.43
CA VAL A 24 -0.16 12.68 3.25
C VAL A 24 -1.69 12.64 3.14
N TYR A 25 -2.18 12.22 1.97
CA TYR A 25 -3.62 12.06 1.69
C TYR A 25 -4.29 10.91 2.45
N LEU A 26 -3.52 9.96 3.00
CA LEU A 26 -3.99 8.86 3.86
C LEU A 26 -3.83 9.15 5.35
N GLN A 27 -2.88 10.02 5.72
CA GLN A 27 -2.57 10.33 7.11
C GLN A 27 -3.81 10.82 7.87
N GLY A 28 -4.07 10.21 9.03
CA GLY A 28 -5.24 10.52 9.89
C GLY A 28 -6.60 10.05 9.35
N LYS A 29 -6.66 9.43 8.15
CA LYS A 29 -7.91 8.95 7.54
C LYS A 29 -7.99 7.43 7.48
N VAL A 30 -6.84 6.78 7.29
CA VAL A 30 -6.71 5.33 7.11
C VAL A 30 -5.50 4.86 7.92
N ASN A 31 -5.62 3.73 8.61
CA ASN A 31 -4.49 3.05 9.22
C ASN A 31 -3.71 2.30 8.12
N PHE A 32 -2.48 2.75 7.85
CA PHE A 32 -1.62 2.18 6.81
C PHE A 32 -0.19 1.98 7.30
N ARG A 33 0.53 1.10 6.59
CA ARG A 33 1.94 0.79 6.86
C ARG A 33 2.68 0.51 5.55
N LYS A 34 3.91 1.00 5.44
CA LYS A 34 4.85 0.55 4.40
C LYS A 34 5.60 -0.70 4.86
N GLY A 35 5.71 -1.71 4.01
CA GLY A 35 6.63 -2.83 4.23
C GLY A 35 8.00 -2.56 3.66
N VAL A 36 8.84 -3.59 3.65
CA VAL A 36 10.27 -3.49 3.37
C VAL A 36 10.60 -3.86 1.93
N GLN A 37 10.05 -4.97 1.42
CA GLN A 37 10.46 -5.52 0.13
C GLN A 37 9.30 -5.49 -0.86
N ALA A 38 9.36 -4.57 -1.82
CA ALA A 38 8.47 -4.58 -2.97
C ALA A 38 8.89 -5.68 -3.96
N ILE A 39 7.91 -6.27 -4.62
CA ILE A 39 8.10 -7.32 -5.62
C ILE A 39 7.35 -6.90 -6.89
N ASP A 40 7.96 -7.12 -8.05
CA ASP A 40 7.33 -6.88 -9.35
C ASP A 40 6.35 -8.00 -9.74
N ILE A 41 5.73 -7.85 -10.92
CA ILE A 41 4.76 -8.82 -11.45
C ILE A 41 5.38 -10.20 -11.78
N HIS A 42 6.71 -10.30 -11.88
CA HIS A 42 7.46 -11.51 -12.16
C HIS A 42 8.03 -12.17 -10.89
N GLY A 43 7.81 -11.58 -9.72
CA GLY A 43 8.38 -12.09 -8.46
C GLY A 43 9.78 -11.56 -8.16
N SER A 44 10.32 -10.64 -8.97
CA SER A 44 11.64 -10.05 -8.76
C SER A 44 11.58 -8.95 -7.71
N LYS A 45 12.64 -8.85 -6.90
CA LYS A 45 12.78 -7.80 -5.89
C LYS A 45 12.97 -6.45 -6.57
N ILE A 46 12.22 -5.46 -6.11
CA ILE A 46 12.42 -4.05 -6.48
C ILE A 46 13.30 -3.40 -5.40
N ASP A 47 14.13 -2.44 -5.81
CA ASP A 47 14.93 -1.63 -4.89
C ASP A 47 14.02 -0.95 -3.84
N ASN A 48 14.37 -1.09 -2.57
CA ASN A 48 13.56 -0.62 -1.44
C ASN A 48 13.61 0.91 -1.27
N ASN A 49 14.59 1.60 -1.85
CA ASN A 49 14.62 3.06 -1.93
C ASN A 49 13.77 3.57 -3.10
N TYR A 50 13.40 2.70 -4.03
CA TYR A 50 12.52 3.05 -5.14
C TYR A 50 11.05 2.79 -4.80
N MET A 51 10.72 1.57 -4.41
CA MET A 51 9.35 1.18 -4.06
C MET A 51 9.25 0.40 -2.77
N SER A 52 8.13 0.59 -2.08
CA SER A 52 7.76 -0.14 -0.88
C SER A 52 6.32 -0.64 -0.99
N PRO A 53 6.01 -1.84 -0.49
CA PRO A 53 4.64 -2.35 -0.48
C PRO A 53 3.80 -1.55 0.52
N LEU A 54 2.58 -1.18 0.15
CA LEU A 54 1.62 -0.49 1.00
C LEU A 54 0.59 -1.49 1.55
N PHE A 55 0.41 -1.44 2.85
CA PHE A 55 -0.60 -2.19 3.59
C PHE A 55 -1.59 -1.25 4.24
N VAL A 56 -2.86 -1.65 4.23
CA VAL A 56 -3.97 -0.91 4.86
C VAL A 56 -4.71 -1.84 5.79
N ALA A 57 -5.20 -1.33 6.93
CA ALA A 57 -6.07 -2.11 7.81
C ALA A 57 -7.35 -2.54 7.08
N LYS A 58 -7.76 -3.80 7.25
CA LYS A 58 -8.97 -4.37 6.62
C LYS A 58 -10.22 -3.52 6.84
N GLU A 59 -10.38 -2.97 8.05
CA GLU A 59 -11.49 -2.11 8.43
C GLU A 59 -11.53 -0.77 7.69
N ASP A 60 -10.38 -0.29 7.21
CA ASP A 60 -10.25 0.97 6.47
C ASP A 60 -10.19 0.77 4.95
N SER A 61 -10.32 -0.46 4.45
CA SER A 61 -10.27 -0.78 3.01
C SER A 61 -11.22 0.08 2.19
N SER A 62 -12.47 0.21 2.60
CA SER A 62 -13.47 1.00 1.86
C SER A 62 -13.17 2.50 1.88
N LYS A 63 -12.57 3.01 2.97
CA LYS A 63 -12.13 4.41 3.05
C LYS A 63 -10.96 4.66 2.10
N TYR A 64 -9.99 3.74 2.09
CA TYR A 64 -8.86 3.79 1.16
C TYR A 64 -9.34 3.82 -0.29
N ASP A 65 -10.23 2.90 -0.68
CA ASP A 65 -10.78 2.85 -2.04
C ASP A 65 -11.49 4.16 -2.41
N THR A 66 -12.27 4.73 -1.48
CA THR A 66 -12.96 6.01 -1.70
C THR A 66 -11.97 7.15 -1.95
N ILE A 67 -10.89 7.23 -1.17
CA ILE A 67 -9.83 8.24 -1.34
C ILE A 67 -9.14 8.06 -2.69
N MET A 68 -8.78 6.82 -3.05
CA MET A 68 -8.08 6.54 -4.31
C MET A 68 -8.95 6.80 -5.55
N VAL A 69 -10.24 6.47 -5.50
CA VAL A 69 -11.19 6.78 -6.58
C VAL A 69 -11.36 8.29 -6.75
N ALA A 70 -11.44 9.05 -5.66
CA ALA A 70 -11.51 10.51 -5.73
C ALA A 70 -10.27 11.10 -6.41
N ARG A 71 -9.07 10.59 -6.08
CA ARG A 71 -7.80 11.03 -6.65
C ARG A 71 -7.61 10.67 -8.12
N SER A 72 -8.23 9.60 -8.60
CA SER A 72 -8.14 9.20 -10.01
C SER A 72 -8.92 10.12 -10.96
N LYS A 73 -9.74 11.03 -10.43
CA LYS A 73 -10.56 11.97 -11.20
C LYS A 73 -9.97 13.38 -11.28
N GLU A 74 -8.83 13.60 -10.63
CA GLU A 74 -8.02 14.83 -10.70
C GLU A 74 -7.01 14.73 -11.84
#